data_AF-A0A527U211-F1
#
_entry.id   AF-A0A527U211-F1
#
_cell.length_a   1.000
_cell.length_b   1.000
_cell.length_c   1.000
_cell.angle_alpha   90.00
_cell.angle_beta   90.00
_cell.angle_gamma   90.00
#
_symmetry.space_group_name_H-M   'P 1'
#
loop_
_entity.id
_entity.type
_entity.pdbx_description
1 polymer ?
#
loop_
_entity_poly.entity_id
_entity_poly.type
_entity_poly.pdbx_seq_one_letter_code
_entity_poly.pdbx_strand_id
1 'polypeptide(L)'
;MFRRSFLAATVVSLIAAAAPAHAKRACEFESAPRVLMEDGDPHEVGSKLLQLWEVADHPVLWSETAPETGDYRRFRDDLAQRKIETDPMHLLERSPTENNRMVMRNAGDWIRPAACLEMLMFGHQYGRLNTFETPSEFASIILRSADRQRLRVYYYTINHDGIGRMDSIVEPTLDDRRDGWEVLVALHSHVFHPG
;
A
#
# COMPACT_ATOMS: atom_id res chain seq x y z
N MET A 1 -43.29 22.84 67.14
CA MET A 1 -42.64 23.25 65.87
C MET A 1 -41.16 22.90 65.96
N PHE A 2 -40.72 21.79 65.35
CA PHE A 2 -39.30 21.42 65.28
C PHE A 2 -38.85 21.48 63.81
N ARG A 3 -37.93 22.39 63.49
CA ARG A 3 -37.24 22.45 62.19
C ARG A 3 -36.03 21.52 62.25
N ARG A 4 -35.97 20.52 61.37
CA ARG A 4 -34.78 19.72 61.09
C ARG A 4 -34.10 20.27 59.85
N SER A 5 -32.86 20.72 60.00
CA SER A 5 -31.96 21.07 58.89
C SER A 5 -31.26 19.82 58.40
N PHE A 6 -31.31 19.56 57.09
CA PHE A 6 -30.49 18.53 56.43
C PHE A 6 -29.27 19.18 55.79
N LEU A 7 -28.08 18.71 56.16
CA LEU A 7 -26.81 18.98 55.50
C LEU A 7 -26.72 18.07 54.26
N ALA A 8 -26.58 18.64 53.08
CA ALA A 8 -26.26 17.92 51.85
C ALA A 8 -24.73 17.80 51.72
N ALA A 9 -24.22 16.57 51.67
CA ALA A 9 -22.82 16.29 51.39
C ALA A 9 -22.62 16.13 49.88
N THR A 10 -21.81 16.99 49.28
CA THR A 10 -21.45 16.93 47.85
C THR A 10 -20.33 15.90 47.68
N VAL A 11 -20.61 14.80 46.97
CA VAL A 11 -19.60 13.81 46.56
C VAL A 11 -18.97 14.30 45.25
N VAL A 12 -17.70 14.69 45.29
CA VAL A 12 -16.89 14.97 44.10
C VAL A 12 -16.30 13.65 43.60
N SER A 13 -16.82 13.14 42.48
CA SER A 13 -16.20 12.00 41.78
C SER A 13 -15.04 12.49 40.93
N LEU A 14 -13.82 12.09 41.29
CA LEU A 14 -12.66 12.17 40.39
C LEU A 14 -12.80 11.07 39.34
N ILE A 15 -13.16 11.46 38.11
CA ILE A 15 -13.04 10.58 36.95
C ILE A 15 -11.57 10.61 36.53
N ALA A 16 -10.85 9.54 36.85
CA ALA A 16 -9.54 9.30 36.25
C ALA A 16 -9.74 9.03 34.76
N ALA A 17 -9.39 10.00 33.91
CA ALA A 17 -9.35 9.80 32.47
C ALA A 17 -8.20 8.83 32.16
N ALA A 18 -8.54 7.56 31.94
CA ALA A 18 -7.61 6.62 31.33
C ALA A 18 -7.22 7.16 29.96
N ALA A 19 -5.92 7.35 29.72
CA ALA A 19 -5.42 7.71 28.40
C ALA A 19 -5.91 6.67 27.38
N PRO A 20 -6.45 7.07 26.22
CA PRO A 20 -6.95 6.13 25.25
C PRO A 20 -5.78 5.26 24.77
N ALA A 21 -5.85 3.97 25.06
CA ALA A 21 -4.98 2.97 24.47
C ALA A 21 -5.07 3.13 22.95
N HIS A 22 -3.96 3.53 22.31
CA HIS A 22 -3.92 3.65 20.86
C HIS A 22 -4.04 2.24 20.30
N ALA A 23 -5.25 1.87 19.89
CA ALA A 23 -5.49 0.62 19.18
C ALA A 23 -4.54 0.59 17.98
N LYS A 24 -3.74 -0.48 17.87
CA LYS A 24 -2.83 -0.69 16.74
C LYS A 24 -3.69 -0.70 15.48
N ARG A 25 -3.51 0.29 14.61
CA ARG A 25 -4.25 0.35 13.35
C ARG A 25 -3.83 -0.81 12.45
N ALA A 26 -4.80 -1.41 11.77
CA ALA A 26 -4.56 -2.47 10.81
C ALA A 26 -3.84 -1.91 9.56
N CYS A 27 -3.10 -2.77 8.87
CA CYS A 27 -2.54 -2.47 7.56
C CYS A 27 -3.64 -2.68 6.50
N GLU A 28 -4.38 -1.61 6.18
CA GLU A 28 -5.48 -1.61 5.22
C GLU A 28 -5.71 -0.22 4.61
N PHE A 29 -6.33 -0.18 3.43
CA PHE A 29 -6.90 1.06 2.91
C PHE A 29 -8.24 1.32 3.59
N GLU A 30 -8.44 2.53 4.11
CA GLU A 30 -9.66 2.92 4.84
C GLU A 30 -10.89 3.04 3.92
N SER A 31 -10.67 3.10 2.60
CA SER A 31 -11.71 3.32 1.60
C SER A 31 -11.37 2.64 0.27
N ALA A 32 -12.41 2.41 -0.53
CA ALA A 32 -12.25 1.98 -1.91
C ALA A 32 -11.66 3.12 -2.76
N PRO A 33 -10.85 2.80 -3.79
CA PRO A 33 -10.33 3.80 -4.70
C PRO A 33 -11.45 4.43 -5.53
N ARG A 34 -11.19 5.65 -5.97
CA ARG A 34 -11.95 6.27 -7.06
C ARG A 34 -11.30 5.91 -8.39
N VAL A 35 -12.08 5.45 -9.35
CA VAL A 35 -11.59 5.21 -10.72
C VAL A 35 -11.51 6.54 -11.47
N LEU A 36 -10.35 6.83 -12.06
CA LEU A 36 -10.10 8.03 -12.86
C LEU A 36 -10.07 7.73 -14.36
N MET A 37 -9.64 6.53 -14.72
CA MET A 37 -9.57 6.07 -16.11
C MET A 37 -9.77 4.55 -16.13
N GLU A 38 -10.55 4.07 -17.08
CA GLU A 38 -10.73 2.66 -17.40
C GLU A 38 -10.73 2.55 -18.93
N ASP A 39 -9.78 1.78 -19.47
CA ASP A 39 -9.56 1.59 -20.91
C ASP A 39 -9.50 0.09 -21.19
N GLY A 40 -10.46 -0.43 -21.96
CA GLY A 40 -10.63 -1.86 -22.24
C GLY A 40 -11.48 -2.61 -21.20
N ASP A 41 -11.59 -3.93 -21.38
CA ASP A 41 -12.23 -4.84 -20.42
C ASP A 41 -11.23 -5.17 -19.28
N PRO A 42 -11.61 -5.06 -17.98
CA PRO A 42 -10.70 -5.25 -16.85
C PRO A 42 -9.89 -6.55 -16.82
N HIS A 43 -10.32 -7.59 -17.55
CA HIS A 43 -9.68 -8.90 -17.62
C HIS A 43 -8.97 -9.19 -18.96
N GLU A 44 -9.06 -8.30 -19.95
CA GLU A 44 -8.41 -8.47 -21.25
C GLU A 44 -6.98 -7.91 -21.27
N VAL A 45 -6.17 -8.48 -22.16
CA VAL A 45 -4.76 -8.07 -22.36
C VAL A 45 -4.71 -6.62 -22.86
N GLY A 46 -3.83 -5.83 -22.25
CA GLY A 46 -3.62 -4.43 -22.61
C GLY A 46 -4.61 -3.44 -22.04
N SER A 47 -5.64 -3.90 -21.32
CA SER A 47 -6.53 -3.02 -20.57
C SER A 47 -5.79 -2.30 -19.47
N LYS A 48 -6.21 -1.05 -19.23
CA LYS A 48 -5.58 -0.12 -18.30
C LYS A 48 -6.60 0.43 -17.33
N LEU A 49 -6.12 0.68 -16.12
CA LEU A 49 -6.95 1.25 -15.07
C LEU A 49 -6.11 2.24 -14.27
N LEU A 50 -6.60 3.47 -14.10
CA LEU A 50 -6.05 4.46 -13.19
C LEU A 50 -7.02 4.66 -12.03
N GLN A 51 -6.51 4.50 -10.83
CA GLN A 51 -7.24 4.65 -9.58
C GLN A 51 -6.58 5.69 -8.69
N LEU A 52 -7.37 6.27 -7.80
CA LEU A 52 -6.91 7.21 -6.78
C LEU A 52 -7.48 6.80 -5.43
N TRP A 53 -6.59 6.55 -4.47
CA TRP A 53 -6.96 6.56 -3.05
C TRP A 53 -6.61 7.91 -2.44
N GLU A 54 -7.51 8.42 -1.61
CA GLU A 54 -7.19 9.45 -0.62
C GLU A 54 -7.38 8.85 0.77
N VAL A 55 -6.28 8.72 1.52
CA VAL A 55 -6.26 8.05 2.83
C VAL A 55 -5.51 8.88 3.85
N ALA A 56 -5.76 8.64 5.14
CA ALA A 56 -4.96 9.26 6.18
C ALA A 56 -3.51 8.72 6.18
N ASP A 57 -2.54 9.61 6.43
CA ASP A 57 -1.11 9.28 6.47
C ASP A 57 -0.73 8.60 7.79
N HIS A 58 -1.14 7.34 7.93
CA HIS A 58 -0.87 6.56 9.13
C HIS A 58 0.53 5.92 9.11
N PRO A 59 1.27 5.94 10.23
CA PRO A 59 2.58 5.28 10.31
C PRO A 59 2.59 3.80 9.92
N VAL A 60 1.46 3.09 10.11
CA VAL A 60 1.34 1.67 9.74
C VAL A 60 1.57 1.46 8.25
N LEU A 61 1.14 2.38 7.38
CA LEU A 61 1.29 2.31 5.92
C LEU A 61 2.76 2.28 5.49
N TRP A 62 3.66 2.83 6.31
CA TRP A 62 5.10 2.91 6.07
C TRP A 62 5.90 1.85 6.83
N SER A 63 5.23 1.00 7.60
CA SER A 63 5.85 -0.07 8.39
C SER A 63 5.87 -1.39 7.63
N GLU A 64 6.71 -2.33 8.07
CA GLU A 64 6.75 -3.72 7.55
C GLU A 64 5.56 -4.58 8.03
N THR A 65 4.52 -3.97 8.60
CA THR A 65 3.32 -4.68 9.05
C THR A 65 2.54 -5.18 7.84
N ALA A 66 2.47 -6.49 7.63
CA ALA A 66 1.71 -7.07 6.53
C ALA A 66 0.18 -6.97 6.76
N PRO A 67 -0.61 -6.84 5.69
CA PRO A 67 -2.06 -7.02 5.74
C PRO A 67 -2.43 -8.41 6.28
N GLU A 68 -3.30 -8.47 7.28
CA GLU A 68 -3.78 -9.74 7.87
C GLU A 68 -4.95 -10.35 7.06
N THR A 69 -5.52 -9.60 6.13
CA THR A 69 -6.66 -9.98 5.29
C THR A 69 -6.47 -9.47 3.87
N GLY A 70 -7.41 -9.79 2.98
CA GLY A 70 -7.41 -9.30 1.60
C GLY A 70 -6.45 -10.05 0.67
N ASP A 71 -6.25 -9.48 -0.51
CA ASP A 71 -5.61 -10.17 -1.62
C ASP A 71 -4.10 -10.36 -1.44
N TYR A 72 -3.41 -9.51 -0.66
CA TYR A 72 -2.00 -9.73 -0.36
C TYR A 72 -1.78 -10.96 0.52
N ARG A 73 -2.66 -11.19 1.51
CA ARG A 73 -2.63 -12.43 2.28
C ARG A 73 -2.89 -13.64 1.39
N ARG A 74 -3.90 -13.56 0.50
CA ARG A 74 -4.19 -14.62 -0.46
C ARG A 74 -2.97 -14.93 -1.33
N PHE A 75 -2.31 -13.90 -1.88
CA PHE A 75 -1.07 -14.05 -2.65
C PHE A 75 0.01 -14.82 -1.87
N ARG A 76 0.22 -14.47 -0.59
CA ARG A 76 1.20 -15.18 0.25
C ARG A 76 0.82 -16.64 0.50
N ASP A 77 -0.46 -16.92 0.72
CA ASP A 77 -0.96 -18.28 0.89
C ASP A 77 -0.75 -19.09 -0.41
N ASP A 78 -1.02 -18.49 -1.57
CA ASP A 78 -0.80 -19.09 -2.89
C ASP A 78 0.68 -19.34 -3.19
N LEU A 79 1.59 -18.41 -2.83
CA LEU A 79 3.03 -18.62 -2.90
C LEU A 79 3.46 -19.85 -2.10
N ALA A 80 2.99 -19.96 -0.87
CA ALA A 80 3.34 -21.06 0.03
C ALA A 80 2.79 -22.40 -0.50
N GLN A 81 1.55 -22.41 -0.98
CA GLN A 81 0.93 -23.60 -1.56
C GLN A 81 1.66 -24.06 -2.83
N ARG A 82 2.02 -23.13 -3.70
CA ARG A 82 2.73 -23.40 -4.96
C ARG A 82 4.23 -23.66 -4.75
N LYS A 83 4.75 -23.42 -3.54
CA LYS A 83 6.18 -23.55 -3.17
C LYS A 83 7.09 -22.70 -4.06
N ILE A 84 6.63 -21.50 -4.40
CA ILE A 84 7.40 -20.54 -5.21
C ILE A 84 8.46 -19.88 -4.32
N GLU A 85 9.70 -19.88 -4.78
CA GLU A 85 10.79 -19.14 -4.13
C GLU A 85 10.69 -17.66 -4.49
N THR A 86 10.71 -16.79 -3.48
CA THR A 86 10.65 -15.34 -3.66
C THR A 86 11.76 -14.60 -2.94
N ASP A 87 12.66 -15.31 -2.25
CA ASP A 87 13.86 -14.68 -1.69
C ASP A 87 14.77 -14.20 -2.84
N PRO A 88 14.94 -12.88 -3.03
CA PRO A 88 15.74 -12.36 -4.13
C PRO A 88 17.19 -12.82 -4.05
N MET A 89 17.73 -13.07 -2.84
CA MET A 89 19.11 -13.52 -2.68
C MET A 89 19.29 -14.95 -3.19
N HIS A 90 18.40 -15.86 -2.78
CA HIS A 90 18.41 -17.24 -3.30
C HIS A 90 18.18 -17.29 -4.81
N LEU A 91 17.32 -16.42 -5.36
CA LEU A 91 17.08 -16.34 -6.80
C LEU A 91 18.33 -15.83 -7.56
N LEU A 92 19.00 -14.81 -7.05
CA LEU A 92 20.23 -14.27 -7.64
C LEU A 92 21.39 -15.29 -7.61
N GLU A 93 21.50 -16.08 -6.53
CA GLU A 93 22.49 -17.15 -6.39
C GLU A 93 22.38 -18.21 -7.49
N ARG A 94 21.15 -18.52 -7.94
CA ARG A 94 20.88 -19.50 -9.00
C ARG A 94 21.26 -19.00 -10.39
N SER A 95 21.54 -17.70 -10.55
CA SER A 95 21.92 -17.08 -11.83
C SER A 95 23.16 -16.19 -11.67
N PRO A 96 24.37 -16.77 -11.53
CA PRO A 96 25.56 -16.03 -11.10
C PRO A 96 26.24 -15.26 -12.26
N THR A 97 25.57 -14.22 -12.76
CA THR A 97 26.18 -13.21 -13.64
C THR A 97 26.96 -12.18 -12.83
N GLU A 98 27.89 -11.43 -13.44
CA GLU A 98 28.63 -10.39 -12.69
C GLU A 98 27.72 -9.29 -12.14
N ASN A 99 26.67 -8.92 -12.89
CA ASN A 99 25.65 -7.97 -12.42
C ASN A 99 24.92 -8.52 -11.19
N ASN A 100 24.50 -9.78 -11.21
CA ASN A 100 23.81 -10.39 -10.08
C ASN A 100 24.71 -10.47 -8.84
N ARG A 101 26.00 -10.76 -9.02
CA ARG A 101 26.98 -10.70 -7.91
C ARG A 101 27.12 -9.28 -7.35
N MET A 102 27.10 -8.25 -8.20
CA MET A 102 27.14 -6.87 -7.74
C MET A 102 25.89 -6.52 -6.93
N VAL A 103 24.69 -6.90 -7.40
CA VAL A 103 23.44 -6.69 -6.67
C VAL A 103 23.48 -7.40 -5.32
N MET A 104 23.84 -8.69 -5.30
CA MET A 104 23.92 -9.47 -4.06
C MET A 104 24.85 -8.85 -3.02
N ARG A 105 26.03 -8.35 -3.43
CA ARG A 105 26.99 -7.72 -2.51
C ARG A 105 26.44 -6.46 -1.83
N ASN A 106 25.46 -5.79 -2.45
CA ASN A 106 24.90 -4.53 -1.95
C ASN A 106 23.42 -4.65 -1.55
N ALA A 107 22.82 -5.84 -1.66
CA ALA A 107 21.38 -6.03 -1.51
C ALA A 107 20.87 -5.61 -0.13
N GLY A 108 21.62 -5.86 0.94
CA GLY A 108 21.24 -5.45 2.30
C GLY A 108 21.13 -3.93 2.50
N ASP A 109 21.84 -3.15 1.68
CA ASP A 109 21.78 -1.69 1.73
C ASP A 109 20.75 -1.12 0.75
N TRP A 110 20.46 -1.83 -0.35
CA TRP A 110 19.61 -1.35 -1.44
C TRP A 110 18.16 -1.83 -1.34
N ILE A 111 17.93 -3.02 -0.78
CA ILE A 111 16.64 -3.69 -0.76
C ILE A 111 16.17 -3.77 0.68
N ARG A 112 15.08 -3.06 0.98
CA ARG A 112 14.38 -3.15 2.26
C ARG A 112 13.16 -4.07 2.10
N PRO A 113 12.66 -4.65 3.20
CA PRO A 113 11.36 -5.29 3.19
C PRO A 113 10.28 -4.32 2.71
N ALA A 114 9.30 -4.85 1.96
CA ALA A 114 8.17 -4.05 1.51
C ALA A 114 7.41 -3.46 2.71
N ALA A 115 6.99 -2.21 2.60
CA ALA A 115 6.10 -1.57 3.54
C ALA A 115 4.64 -2.00 3.31
N CYS A 116 3.79 -1.81 4.32
CA CYS A 116 2.35 -2.08 4.28
C CYS A 116 1.69 -1.51 3.02
N LEU A 117 1.97 -0.26 2.66
CA LEU A 117 1.40 0.39 1.48
C LEU A 117 1.75 -0.36 0.18
N GLU A 118 3.01 -0.77 0.04
CA GLU A 118 3.50 -1.55 -1.11
C GLU A 118 2.82 -2.92 -1.17
N MET A 119 2.66 -3.59 -0.02
CA MET A 119 1.95 -4.86 0.09
C MET A 119 0.47 -4.72 -0.29
N LEU A 120 -0.21 -3.66 0.17
CA LEU A 120 -1.60 -3.38 -0.17
C LEU A 120 -1.77 -3.13 -1.68
N MET A 121 -0.89 -2.34 -2.28
CA MET A 121 -0.90 -2.10 -3.73
C MET A 121 -0.64 -3.37 -4.53
N PHE A 122 0.35 -4.17 -4.15
CA PHE A 122 0.62 -5.44 -4.82
C PHE A 122 -0.56 -6.41 -4.67
N GLY A 123 -1.12 -6.49 -3.46
CA GLY A 123 -2.34 -7.26 -3.19
C GLY A 123 -3.49 -6.83 -4.08
N HIS A 124 -3.71 -5.53 -4.25
CA HIS A 124 -4.78 -5.01 -5.10
C HIS A 124 -4.62 -5.43 -6.57
N GLN A 125 -3.40 -5.40 -7.12
CA GLN A 125 -3.15 -5.95 -8.47
C GLN A 125 -3.43 -7.45 -8.53
N TYR A 126 -2.97 -8.21 -7.54
CA TYR A 126 -3.23 -9.65 -7.44
C TYR A 126 -4.73 -9.98 -7.30
N GLY A 127 -5.46 -9.10 -6.61
CA GLY A 127 -6.91 -9.13 -6.46
C GLY A 127 -7.63 -9.07 -7.79
N ARG A 128 -7.16 -8.17 -8.65
CA ARG A 128 -7.73 -7.89 -9.96
C ARG A 128 -7.37 -8.96 -10.99
N LEU A 129 -6.13 -9.40 -11.00
CA LEU A 129 -5.61 -10.43 -11.89
C LEU A 129 -4.65 -11.34 -11.15
N ASN A 130 -4.82 -12.65 -11.33
CA ASN A 130 -3.88 -13.62 -10.79
C ASN A 130 -2.50 -13.46 -11.45
N THR A 131 -1.57 -12.79 -10.75
CA THR A 131 -0.25 -12.44 -11.29
C THR A 131 0.64 -13.66 -11.56
N PHE A 132 0.28 -14.85 -11.07
CA PHE A 132 0.97 -16.10 -11.42
C PHE A 132 0.64 -16.58 -12.84
N GLU A 133 -0.50 -16.15 -13.39
CA GLU A 133 -1.07 -16.69 -14.62
C GLU A 133 -1.19 -15.64 -15.71
N THR A 134 -1.45 -14.39 -15.33
CA THR A 134 -1.65 -13.28 -16.27
C THR A 134 -0.60 -12.21 -16.04
N PRO A 135 0.22 -11.87 -17.06
CA PRO A 135 1.21 -10.81 -16.94
C PRO A 135 0.50 -9.48 -16.70
N SER A 136 0.97 -8.76 -15.69
CA SER A 136 0.45 -7.45 -15.38
C SER A 136 1.48 -6.63 -14.61
N GLU A 137 1.37 -5.31 -14.74
CA GLU A 137 2.23 -4.35 -14.09
C GLU A 137 1.41 -3.23 -13.46
N PHE A 138 2.02 -2.55 -12.51
CA PHE A 138 1.50 -1.30 -12.01
C PHE A 138 2.60 -0.25 -11.84
N ALA A 139 2.18 1.00 -11.84
CA ALA A 139 2.95 2.14 -11.39
C ALA A 139 2.12 2.93 -10.39
N SER A 140 2.79 3.52 -9.40
CA SER A 140 2.13 4.32 -8.37
C SER A 140 2.89 5.61 -8.14
N ILE A 141 2.17 6.71 -7.93
CA ILE A 141 2.75 7.96 -7.44
C ILE A 141 2.00 8.34 -6.16
N ILE A 142 2.75 8.45 -5.08
CA ILE A 142 2.23 8.76 -3.75
C ILE A 142 2.60 10.19 -3.42
N LEU A 143 1.57 10.99 -3.13
CA LEU A 143 1.70 12.37 -2.70
C LEU A 143 1.21 12.53 -1.27
N ARG A 144 1.73 13.54 -0.58
CA ARG A 144 1.34 13.95 0.76
C ARG A 144 0.75 15.35 0.75
N SER A 145 -0.33 15.55 1.48
CA SER A 145 -0.96 16.86 1.63
C SER A 145 -0.05 17.84 2.38
N ALA A 146 -0.26 19.15 2.18
CA ALA A 146 0.54 20.19 2.85
C ALA A 146 0.47 20.12 4.39
N ASP A 147 -0.66 19.70 4.95
CA ASP A 147 -0.85 19.47 6.40
C ASP A 147 -0.26 18.13 6.90
N ARG A 148 0.28 17.33 5.98
CA ARG A 148 0.88 16.00 6.22
C ARG A 148 -0.07 14.98 6.84
N GLN A 149 -1.38 15.21 6.77
CA GLN A 149 -2.39 14.31 7.35
C GLN A 149 -2.91 13.27 6.37
N ARG A 150 -2.73 13.50 5.06
CA ARG A 150 -3.32 12.67 4.01
C ARG A 150 -2.30 12.28 2.96
N LEU A 151 -2.55 11.11 2.38
CA LEU A 151 -1.88 10.63 1.19
C LEU A 151 -2.87 10.61 0.03
N ARG A 152 -2.38 10.94 -1.16
CA ARG A 152 -2.99 10.58 -2.44
C ARG A 152 -2.14 9.52 -3.11
N VAL A 153 -2.74 8.38 -3.42
CA VAL A 153 -2.07 7.27 -4.08
C VAL A 153 -2.69 7.13 -5.45
N TYR A 154 -2.02 7.67 -6.46
CA TYR A 154 -2.35 7.39 -7.85
C TYR A 154 -1.81 6.02 -8.21
N TYR A 155 -2.65 5.17 -8.77
CA TYR A 155 -2.32 3.79 -9.02
C TYR A 155 -2.77 3.38 -10.41
N TYR A 156 -1.80 3.22 -11.29
CA TYR A 156 -2.00 2.88 -12.68
C TYR A 156 -1.61 1.43 -12.90
N THR A 157 -2.47 0.68 -13.58
CA THR A 157 -2.25 -0.74 -13.86
C THR A 157 -2.43 -1.02 -15.33
N ILE A 158 -1.77 -2.08 -15.80
CA ILE A 158 -1.92 -2.59 -17.15
C ILE A 158 -1.88 -4.12 -17.18
N ASN A 159 -2.69 -4.70 -18.06
CA ASN A 159 -2.81 -6.15 -18.23
C ASN A 159 -1.84 -6.70 -19.28
N HIS A 160 -0.58 -6.29 -19.20
CA HIS A 160 0.49 -6.83 -20.03
C HIS A 160 1.87 -6.55 -19.43
N ASP A 161 2.90 -7.12 -20.05
CA ASP A 161 4.30 -6.79 -19.79
C ASP A 161 4.68 -5.43 -20.41
N GLY A 162 5.27 -4.56 -19.61
CA GLY A 162 5.68 -3.21 -19.97
C GLY A 162 4.61 -2.13 -19.81
N ILE A 163 4.68 -1.36 -18.73
CA ILE A 163 3.75 -0.27 -18.31
C ILE A 163 3.40 0.77 -19.41
N GLY A 164 4.26 0.92 -20.42
CA GLY A 164 4.08 1.83 -21.54
C GLY A 164 4.21 3.30 -21.15
N ARG A 165 3.46 4.18 -21.83
CA ARG A 165 3.45 5.62 -21.53
C ARG A 165 2.71 5.89 -20.22
N MET A 166 3.35 6.66 -19.34
CA MET A 166 2.83 6.98 -17.99
C MET A 166 2.13 8.35 -17.91
N ASP A 167 1.83 9.00 -19.03
CA ASP A 167 1.23 10.34 -19.03
C ASP A 167 -0.09 10.38 -18.23
N SER A 168 -0.90 9.32 -18.32
CA SER A 168 -2.17 9.19 -17.61
C SER A 168 -2.06 9.27 -16.09
N ILE A 169 -0.95 8.82 -15.49
CA ILE A 169 -0.70 8.93 -14.05
C ILE A 169 0.10 10.19 -13.69
N VAL A 170 0.97 10.64 -14.60
CA VAL A 170 1.84 11.81 -14.38
C VAL A 170 1.06 13.12 -14.45
N GLU A 171 0.19 13.31 -15.45
CA GLU A 171 -0.57 14.55 -15.63
C GLU A 171 -1.40 14.94 -14.39
N PRO A 172 -2.28 14.07 -13.85
CA PRO A 172 -3.06 14.42 -12.67
C PRO A 172 -2.19 14.61 -11.41
N THR A 173 -1.08 13.87 -11.30
CA THR A 173 -0.10 14.06 -10.23
C THR A 173 0.54 15.46 -10.29
N LEU A 174 0.84 15.96 -11.49
CA LEU A 174 1.42 17.29 -11.66
C LEU A 174 0.43 18.40 -11.32
N ASP A 175 -0.86 18.19 -11.57
CA ASP A 175 -1.90 19.13 -11.15
C ASP A 175 -1.97 19.21 -9.62
N ASP A 176 -2.03 18.07 -8.94
CA ASP A 176 -2.01 18.02 -7.47
C ASP A 176 -0.74 18.63 -6.86
N ARG A 177 0.41 18.41 -7.50
CA ARG A 177 1.65 19.04 -7.08
C ARG A 177 1.58 20.57 -7.18
N ARG A 178 0.93 21.11 -8.22
CA ARG A 178 0.71 22.57 -8.35
C ARG A 178 -0.24 23.08 -7.26
N ASP A 179 -1.16 22.24 -6.80
CA ASP A 179 -2.07 22.52 -5.68
C ASP A 179 -1.42 22.34 -4.29
N GLY A 180 -0.10 22.10 -4.25
CA GLY A 180 0.69 22.09 -3.02
C GLY A 180 0.88 20.71 -2.39
N TRP A 181 0.55 19.63 -3.10
CA TRP A 181 0.89 18.27 -2.65
C TRP A 181 2.38 17.96 -2.90
N GLU A 182 3.00 17.28 -1.94
CA GLU A 182 4.40 16.84 -2.01
C GLU A 182 4.48 15.44 -2.60
N VAL A 183 5.25 15.22 -3.67
CA VAL A 183 5.53 13.87 -4.18
C VAL A 183 6.52 13.17 -3.25
N LEU A 184 6.10 12.06 -2.65
CA LEU A 184 6.95 11.28 -1.74
C LEU A 184 7.69 10.17 -2.46
N VAL A 185 6.95 9.36 -3.22
CA VAL A 185 7.46 8.10 -3.79
C VAL A 185 6.81 7.88 -5.15
N ALA A 186 7.60 7.41 -6.11
CA ALA A 186 7.12 6.79 -7.33
C ALA A 186 7.57 5.33 -7.35
N LEU A 187 6.63 4.41 -7.54
CA LEU A 187 6.85 2.97 -7.54
C LEU A 187 6.46 2.39 -8.88
N HIS A 188 7.13 1.32 -9.26
CA HIS A 188 6.84 0.55 -10.45
C HIS A 188 7.08 -0.93 -10.17
N SER A 189 6.09 -1.77 -10.45
CA SER A 189 6.24 -3.22 -10.42
C SER A 189 6.41 -3.76 -11.83
N HIS A 190 7.32 -4.70 -11.98
CA HIS A 190 7.40 -5.54 -13.17
C HIS A 190 6.52 -6.78 -13.04
N VAL A 191 6.31 -7.45 -14.17
CA VAL A 191 5.58 -8.73 -14.23
C VAL A 191 6.18 -9.73 -13.26
N PHE A 192 5.31 -10.39 -12.50
CA PHE A 192 5.71 -11.47 -11.61
C PHE A 192 5.93 -12.75 -12.42
N HIS A 193 7.20 -13.14 -12.58
CA HIS A 193 7.58 -14.40 -13.21
C HIS A 193 7.98 -15.42 -12.13
N PRO A 194 7.14 -16.40 -11.78
CA PRO A 194 7.41 -17.34 -10.68
C PRO A 194 8.61 -18.29 -10.87
N GLY A 195 9.38 -18.18 -11.96
CA GLY A 195 10.53 -19.04 -12.27
C GLY A 195 10.14 -20.36 -12.92
#